data_AF-A0A6C0EEX9-F1
#
_entry.id   AF-A0A6C0EEX9-F1
#
_cell.length_a   1.000
_cell.length_b   1.000
_cell.length_c   1.000
_cell.angle_alpha   90.00
_cell.angle_beta   90.00
_cell.angle_gamma   90.00
#
_symmetry.space_group_name_H-M   'P 1'
#
loop_
_entity.id
_entity.type
_entity.pdbx_description
1 polymer ?
#
loop_
_entity_poly.entity_id
_entity_poly.type
_entity_poly.pdbx_seq_one_letter_code
_entity_poly.pdbx_strand_id
1 'polypeptide(L)'
;MDKARFNFAKSNPDMCYNPDPQKSSYYQICGIKNKLTNDYTVRKFIINEKQDIIKVFTKEYSKAKLKKFIKNAPRHKYRIYPTNDLNVIEYPDAGTLLNSQSSLL
;
A
#
# COMPACT_ATOMS: atom_id res chain seq x y z
N MET A 1 43.54 -49.04 -9.12
CA MET A 1 43.23 -47.63 -9.45
C MET A 1 41.81 -47.37 -8.95
N ASP A 2 41.68 -46.94 -7.70
CA ASP A 2 40.38 -46.69 -7.08
C ASP A 2 39.86 -45.30 -7.42
N LYS A 3 38.68 -45.24 -8.06
CA LYS A 3 37.97 -44.00 -8.36
C LYS A 3 37.27 -43.52 -7.10
N ALA A 4 37.80 -42.49 -6.47
CA ALA A 4 37.12 -41.77 -5.40
C ALA A 4 35.78 -41.21 -5.92
N ARG A 5 34.66 -41.67 -5.33
CA ARG A 5 33.32 -41.12 -5.58
C ARG A 5 33.10 -39.96 -4.63
N PHE A 6 33.10 -38.73 -5.17
CA PHE A 6 32.67 -37.55 -4.43
C PHE A 6 31.15 -37.58 -4.27
N ASN A 7 30.68 -37.86 -3.05
CA ASN A 7 29.29 -37.66 -2.69
C ASN A 7 29.09 -36.17 -2.39
N PHE A 8 28.46 -35.45 -3.31
CA PHE A 8 27.94 -34.12 -3.01
C PHE A 8 26.87 -34.27 -1.92
N ALA A 9 27.16 -33.77 -0.72
CA ALA A 9 26.16 -33.66 0.33
C ALA A 9 24.97 -32.88 -0.21
N LYS A 10 23.75 -33.44 -0.09
CA LYS A 10 22.52 -32.72 -0.41
C LYS A 10 22.50 -31.44 0.43
N SER A 11 22.38 -30.29 -0.22
CA SER A 11 22.23 -29.01 0.45
C SER A 11 21.03 -29.08 1.41
N ASN A 12 21.29 -28.94 2.71
CA ASN A 12 20.22 -28.84 3.70
C ASN A 12 19.34 -27.62 3.35
N PRO A 13 18.01 -27.79 3.19
CA PRO A 13 17.09 -26.69 2.90
C PRO A 13 16.87 -25.74 4.09
N ASP A 14 17.44 -26.05 5.26
CA ASP A 14 17.28 -25.31 6.52
C ASP A 14 17.91 -23.89 6.54
N MET A 15 18.53 -23.45 5.44
CA MET A 15 19.08 -22.10 5.30
C MET A 15 18.44 -21.26 4.19
N CYS A 16 17.26 -21.63 3.70
CA CYS A 16 16.52 -20.80 2.74
C CYS A 16 15.75 -19.69 3.47
N TYR A 17 16.31 -18.47 3.50
CA TYR A 17 15.60 -17.28 3.97
C TYR A 17 14.54 -16.85 2.96
N ASN A 18 13.27 -17.13 3.25
CA ASN A 18 12.10 -16.68 2.49
C ASN A 18 11.28 -15.72 3.35
N PRO A 19 11.65 -14.43 3.45
CA PRO A 19 10.89 -13.47 4.24
C PRO A 19 9.50 -13.26 3.63
N ASP A 20 8.53 -12.97 4.49
CA ASP A 20 7.22 -12.53 4.02
C ASP A 20 7.36 -11.21 3.24
N PRO A 21 6.73 -11.08 2.06
CA PRO A 21 6.83 -9.87 1.27
C PRO A 21 6.17 -8.70 2.00
N GLN A 22 6.93 -7.61 2.19
CA GLN A 22 6.42 -6.42 2.83
C GLN A 22 5.34 -5.76 1.97
N LYS A 23 4.30 -5.25 2.63
CA LYS A 23 3.21 -4.52 2.00
C LYS A 23 3.02 -3.21 2.70
N SER A 24 2.86 -2.15 1.91
CA SER A 24 2.52 -0.83 2.40
C SER A 24 1.12 -0.43 1.95
N SER A 25 0.63 0.70 2.46
CA SER A 25 -0.68 1.22 2.10
C SER A 25 -0.62 2.72 1.89
N TYR A 26 -1.26 3.16 0.83
CA TYR A 26 -1.46 4.57 0.49
C TYR A 26 -2.94 4.87 0.30
N TYR A 27 -3.36 6.11 0.55
CA TYR A 27 -4.77 6.50 0.52
C TYR A 27 -5.01 7.76 -0.31
N GLN A 28 -6.05 7.74 -1.14
CA GLN A 28 -6.63 8.93 -1.76
C GLN A 28 -7.98 9.21 -1.12
N ILE A 29 -8.25 10.48 -0.81
CA ILE A 29 -9.42 10.91 -0.06
C ILE A 29 -10.12 12.02 -0.85
N CYS A 30 -11.43 11.90 -1.05
CA CYS A 30 -12.25 13.02 -1.51
C CYS A 30 -12.32 14.09 -0.42
N GLY A 31 -12.04 15.34 -0.78
CA GLY A 31 -12.19 16.51 0.08
C GLY A 31 -13.62 17.01 0.12
N ILE A 32 -14.46 16.61 -0.85
CA ILE A 32 -15.86 16.97 -0.94
C ILE A 32 -16.70 15.71 -0.70
N LYS A 33 -17.71 15.82 0.17
CA LYS A 33 -18.65 14.73 0.43
C LYS A 33 -19.54 14.45 -0.78
N ASN A 34 -19.93 13.19 -0.94
CA ASN A 34 -20.97 12.81 -1.89
C ASN A 34 -22.31 13.43 -1.45
N LYS A 35 -23.03 14.06 -2.39
CA LYS A 35 -24.31 14.72 -2.08
C LYS A 35 -25.44 13.73 -1.77
N LEU A 36 -25.35 12.51 -2.31
CA LEU A 36 -26.38 11.47 -2.16
C LEU A 36 -26.21 10.72 -0.84
N THR A 37 -25.01 10.23 -0.56
CA THR A 37 -24.73 9.40 0.64
C THR A 37 -24.31 10.23 1.84
N ASN A 38 -23.94 11.51 1.64
CA ASN A 38 -23.41 12.42 2.66
C ASN A 38 -22.08 11.94 3.30
N ASP A 39 -21.42 10.96 2.67
CA ASP A 39 -20.14 10.39 3.09
C ASP A 39 -18.99 10.80 2.16
N TYR A 40 -17.76 10.55 2.60
CA TYR A 40 -16.53 10.82 1.86
C TYR A 40 -15.96 9.53 1.28
N THR A 41 -15.64 9.55 0.00
CA THR A 41 -15.00 8.43 -0.67
C THR A 41 -13.51 8.38 -0.32
N VAL A 42 -13.05 7.22 0.14
CA VAL A 42 -11.65 6.93 0.43
C VAL A 42 -11.22 5.71 -0.36
N ARG A 43 -10.16 5.86 -1.16
CA ARG A 43 -9.53 4.77 -1.92
C ARG A 43 -8.22 4.38 -1.24
N LYS A 44 -8.06 3.09 -0.95
CA LYS A 44 -6.86 2.49 -0.36
C LYS A 44 -6.15 1.66 -1.41
N PHE A 45 -4.84 1.86 -1.52
CA PHE A 45 -3.92 1.09 -2.35
C PHE A 45 -3.11 0.16 -1.46
N ILE A 46 -2.96 -1.10 -1.86
CA ILE A 46 -2.01 -2.05 -1.27
C ILE A 46 -0.85 -2.19 -2.24
N ILE A 47 0.35 -1.91 -1.75
CA ILE A 47 1.54 -1.75 -2.59
C ILE A 47 2.58 -2.78 -2.14
N ASN A 48 3.26 -3.43 -3.09
CA ASN A 48 4.38 -4.33 -2.81
C ASN A 48 5.71 -3.55 -2.67
N GLU A 49 6.79 -4.27 -2.40
CA GLU A 49 8.15 -3.70 -2.33
C GLU A 49 8.66 -3.11 -3.65
N LYS A 50 8.11 -3.56 -4.79
CA LYS A 50 8.43 -3.06 -6.13
C LYS A 50 7.63 -1.82 -6.52
N GLN A 51 6.83 -1.28 -5.60
CA GLN A 51 5.92 -0.15 -5.84
C GLN A 51 4.76 -0.46 -6.79
N ASP A 52 4.48 -1.74 -7.04
CA ASP A 52 3.30 -2.16 -7.80
C ASP A 52 2.06 -2.14 -6.91
N ILE A 53 0.96 -1.67 -7.48
CA ILE A 53 -0.36 -1.72 -6.84
C ILE A 53 -0.92 -3.13 -6.98
N ILE A 54 -0.97 -3.86 -5.87
CA ILE A 54 -1.52 -5.23 -5.82
C ILE A 54 -3.04 -5.20 -5.77
N LYS A 55 -3.60 -4.29 -4.95
CA LYS A 55 -5.05 -4.19 -4.70
C LYS A 55 -5.47 -2.75 -4.48
N VAL A 56 -6.70 -2.45 -4.93
CA VAL A 56 -7.36 -1.18 -4.71
C VAL A 56 -8.71 -1.45 -4.03
N PHE A 57 -9.00 -0.70 -2.97
CA PHE A 57 -10.27 -0.75 -2.27
C PHE A 57 -10.88 0.64 -2.20
N THR A 58 -12.17 0.75 -2.43
CA THR A 58 -12.91 2.00 -2.23
C THR A 58 -13.93 1.79 -1.12
N LYS A 59 -13.99 2.73 -0.18
CA LYS A 59 -14.95 2.73 0.93
C LYS A 59 -15.45 4.14 1.18
N GLU A 60 -16.68 4.24 1.65
CA GLU A 60 -17.27 5.50 2.09
C GLU A 60 -17.10 5.67 3.60
N TYR A 61 -16.80 6.90 4.01
CA TYR A 61 -16.54 7.28 5.39
C TYR A 61 -17.41 8.48 5.79
N SER A 62 -18.12 8.35 6.89
CA SER A 62 -18.75 9.52 7.52
C SER A 62 -17.70 10.51 8.02
N LYS A 63 -18.08 11.79 8.13
CA LYS A 63 -17.20 12.88 8.59
C LYS A 63 -16.45 12.54 9.89
N ALA A 64 -17.14 11.93 10.85
CA ALA A 64 -16.54 11.56 12.13
C ALA A 64 -15.48 10.46 11.97
N LYS A 65 -15.77 9.41 11.18
CA LYS A 65 -14.83 8.33 10.89
C LYS A 65 -13.62 8.86 10.12
N LEU A 66 -13.84 9.72 9.12
CA LEU A 66 -12.77 10.34 8.34
C LEU A 66 -11.85 11.21 9.22
N LYS A 67 -12.42 12.04 10.08
CA LYS A 67 -11.64 12.87 11.01
C LYS A 67 -10.76 12.03 11.94
N LYS A 68 -11.31 10.92 12.46
CA LYS A 68 -10.54 9.96 13.27
C LYS A 68 -9.43 9.29 12.45
N PHE A 69 -9.71 8.92 11.20
CA PHE A 69 -8.71 8.37 10.29
C PHE A 69 -7.56 9.35 10.04
N ILE A 70 -7.86 10.58 9.63
CA ILE A 70 -6.86 11.63 9.34
C ILE A 70 -6.02 11.98 10.57
N LYS A 71 -6.63 11.98 11.77
CA LYS A 71 -5.91 12.26 13.02
C LYS A 71 -4.86 11.18 13.35
N ASN A 72 -5.14 9.92 13.00
CA ASN A 72 -4.30 8.78 13.36
C ASN A 72 -3.34 8.35 12.25
N ALA A 73 -3.61 8.73 10.99
CA ALA A 73 -2.79 8.36 9.85
C ALA A 73 -1.61 9.33 9.67
N PRO A 74 -0.40 8.84 9.39
CA PRO A 74 0.71 9.70 9.00
C PRO A 74 0.38 10.50 7.74
N ARG A 75 0.76 11.78 7.71
CA ARG A 75 0.41 12.70 6.61
C ARG A 75 0.93 12.23 5.25
N HIS A 76 2.11 11.63 5.19
CA HIS A 76 2.71 11.14 3.96
C HIS A 76 1.97 9.92 3.36
N LYS A 77 1.09 9.24 4.12
CA LYS A 77 0.36 8.05 3.64
C LYS A 77 -0.93 8.37 2.91
N TYR A 78 -1.33 9.64 2.84
CA TYR A 78 -2.57 10.00 2.17
C TYR A 78 -2.48 11.34 1.45
N ARG A 79 -3.35 11.51 0.44
CA ARG A 79 -3.59 12.79 -0.20
C ARG A 79 -5.08 13.06 -0.33
N ILE A 80 -5.46 14.29 0.00
CA ILE A 80 -6.84 14.77 -0.10
C ILE A 80 -6.97 15.59 -1.38
N TYR A 81 -7.98 15.28 -2.19
CA TYR A 81 -8.24 15.94 -3.46
C TYR A 81 -9.54 16.75 -3.39
N PRO A 82 -9.62 17.96 -3.97
CA PRO A 82 -10.83 18.80 -3.92
C PRO A 82 -11.93 18.32 -4.88
N THR A 83 -12.25 17.04 -4.84
CA THR A 83 -13.25 16.36 -5.67
C THR A 83 -14.20 15.57 -4.78
N ASN A 84 -15.36 15.22 -5.33
CA ASN A 84 -16.30 14.27 -4.76
C ASN A 84 -16.18 12.87 -5.37
N ASP A 85 -15.48 12.73 -6.50
CA ASP A 85 -15.25 11.47 -7.19
C ASP A 85 -13.75 11.20 -7.34
N LEU A 86 -13.30 10.00 -6.96
CA LEU A 86 -11.91 9.57 -7.15
C LEU A 86 -11.67 8.93 -8.52
N ASN A 87 -12.71 8.65 -9.30
CA ASN A 87 -12.54 8.07 -10.65
C ASN A 87 -11.94 9.08 -11.64
N VAL A 88 -12.10 10.38 -11.39
CA VAL A 88 -11.43 11.45 -12.17
C VAL A 88 -9.99 11.69 -11.72
N ILE A 89 -9.54 11.04 -10.65
CA ILE A 89 -8.20 11.18 -10.11
C ILE A 89 -7.39 9.95 -10.52
N GLU A 90 -6.26 10.22 -11.16
CA GLU A 90 -5.29 9.19 -11.55
C GLU A 90 -4.74 8.45 -10.32
N TYR A 91 -4.29 7.22 -10.55
CA TYR A 91 -3.61 6.46 -9.52
C TYR A 91 -2.26 7.10 -9.18
N PRO A 92 -1.79 6.96 -7.94
CA PRO A 92 -0.50 7.49 -7.57
C PRO A 92 0.60 6.86 -8.42
N ASP A 93 1.54 7.70 -8.88
CA ASP A 93 2.74 7.25 -9.56
C ASP A 93 3.75 6.64 -8.58
N ALA A 94 4.76 5.96 -9.11
CA ALA A 94 5.82 5.33 -8.32
C ALA A 94 6.52 6.34 -7.39
N GLY A 95 6.74 7.59 -7.85
CA GLY A 95 7.34 8.65 -7.04
C GLY A 95 6.50 9.02 -5.82
N THR A 96 5.18 9.18 -5.98
CA THR A 96 4.26 9.41 -4.87
C THR A 96 4.26 8.24 -3.89
N LEU A 97 4.24 7.01 -4.42
CA LEU A 97 4.25 5.81 -3.59
C LEU A 97 5.54 5.66 -2.79
N LEU A 98 6.70 5.94 -3.40
CA LEU A 98 7.99 5.93 -2.73
C LEU A 98 8.02 6.94 -1.57
N ASN A 99 7.57 8.17 -1.81
CA ASN A 99 7.51 9.21 -0.79
C ASN A 99 6.60 8.82 0.38
N SER A 100 5.54 8.06 0.11
CA SER A 100 4.61 7.59 1.14
C SER A 100 5.15 6.46 2.03
N GLN A 101 6.26 5.85 1.64
CA GLN A 101 6.92 4.78 2.42
C GLN A 101 8.05 5.32 3.29
N SER A 102 8.48 6.57 3.08
CA SER A 102 9.54 7.19 3.87
C SER A 102 9.10 7.36 5.33
N SER A 103 9.84 6.75 6.25
CA SER A 103 9.67 6.93 7.70
C SER A 103 10.26 8.25 8.20
N LEU A 104 11.01 8.96 7.36
CA LEU A 104 11.71 10.21 7.70
C LEU A 104 10.83 11.46 7.54
N LEU A 105 9.65 11.31 6.93
CA LEU A 105 8.67 12.39 6.64
C LEU A 105 7.40 12.22 7.49
#